data_AF-A0A925TE75-F1
#
_entry.id   AF-A0A925TE75-F1
#
_cell.length_a   1.000
_cell.length_b   1.000
_cell.length_c   1.000
_cell.angle_alpha   90.00
_cell.angle_beta   90.00
_cell.angle_gamma   90.00
#
_symmetry.space_group_name_H-M   'P 1'
#
loop_
_entity.id
_entity.type
_entity.pdbx_description
1 polymer ?
#
loop_
_entity_poly.entity_id
_entity_poly.type
_entity_poly.pdbx_seq_one_letter_code
_entity_poly.pdbx_strand_id
1 'polypeptide(L)'
;MVLPIGQVMRPKHFNRILEQVKGKDYQHLVNEVVLRTQAQAIYSPDNKGHFGLSLRRYAHFTSPIRRYADLIVHRALISALGFGEDGLSTEDIAKLRDTADMISDAERRAMAAERETVDRLIASHLSTQTGAVFRGRIGGVVGAGLFVKLDDSGADGFVPVTTLGRDYFVYDQTRHALIGERTGETWQLGDRLEVRLVEVTPVSGGMRFEVVSEGRKGKPMPRRSVRSSRQTKGRRR
;
A
#
# COMPACT_ATOMS: atom_id res chain seq x y z
N MET A 1 10.42 -16.66 -16.46
CA MET A 1 9.20 -15.90 -16.84
C MET A 1 9.67 -14.64 -17.55
N VAL A 2 9.47 -14.53 -18.85
CA VAL A 2 9.88 -13.35 -19.64
C VAL A 2 8.62 -12.53 -19.90
N LEU A 3 8.45 -11.45 -19.13
CA LEU A 3 7.57 -10.37 -19.56
C LEU A 3 8.30 -9.67 -20.71
N PRO A 4 7.66 -9.43 -21.87
CA PRO A 4 8.30 -8.67 -22.94
C PRO A 4 8.62 -7.26 -22.41
N ILE A 5 9.92 -7.01 -22.21
CA ILE A 5 10.45 -5.72 -21.80
C ILE A 5 10.12 -4.73 -22.92
N GLY A 6 9.28 -3.73 -22.63
CA GLY A 6 8.90 -2.68 -23.59
C GLY A 6 7.45 -2.69 -24.08
N GLN A 7 6.59 -3.63 -23.66
CA GLN A 7 5.17 -3.59 -24.01
C GLN A 7 4.36 -2.76 -22.99
N VAL A 8 3.46 -1.89 -23.47
CA VAL A 8 2.51 -1.16 -22.62
C VAL A 8 1.70 -2.16 -21.79
N MET A 9 1.82 -2.08 -20.47
CA MET A 9 1.11 -2.97 -19.56
C MET A 9 -0.41 -2.81 -19.71
N ARG A 10 -1.13 -3.93 -19.73
CA ARG A 10 -2.59 -3.96 -19.86
C ARG A 10 -3.20 -4.70 -18.66
N PRO A 11 -4.45 -4.40 -18.25
CA PRO A 11 -5.10 -5.06 -17.12
C PRO A 11 -5.11 -6.59 -17.22
N LYS A 12 -5.30 -7.14 -18.44
CA LYS A 12 -5.24 -8.59 -18.69
C LYS A 12 -3.92 -9.25 -18.29
N HIS A 13 -2.80 -8.53 -18.32
CA HIS A 13 -1.50 -9.07 -17.93
C HIS A 13 -1.45 -9.29 -16.41
N PHE A 14 -1.97 -8.33 -15.63
CA PHE A 14 -2.11 -8.48 -14.18
C PHE A 14 -3.10 -9.58 -13.83
N ASN A 15 -4.27 -9.62 -14.47
CA ASN A 15 -5.26 -10.67 -14.20
C ASN A 15 -4.70 -12.08 -14.46
N ARG A 16 -3.88 -12.25 -15.50
CA ARG A 16 -3.19 -13.52 -15.76
C ARG A 16 -2.23 -13.89 -14.63
N ILE A 17 -1.47 -12.92 -14.11
CA ILE A 17 -0.56 -13.14 -12.98
C ILE A 17 -1.37 -13.55 -11.75
N LEU A 18 -2.44 -12.82 -11.42
CA LEU A 18 -3.30 -13.10 -10.27
C LEU A 18 -3.92 -14.51 -10.35
N GLU A 19 -4.38 -14.94 -11.52
CA GLU A 19 -4.92 -16.29 -11.70
C GLU A 19 -3.83 -17.38 -11.54
N GLN A 20 -2.62 -17.13 -12.05
CA GLN A 20 -1.51 -18.10 -11.94
C GLN A 20 -1.00 -18.28 -10.51
N VAL A 21 -1.21 -17.31 -9.64
CA VAL A 21 -0.78 -17.38 -8.23
C VAL A 21 -1.87 -17.85 -7.29
N LYS A 22 -3.10 -18.02 -7.78
CA LYS A 22 -4.24 -18.49 -7.01
C LYS A 22 -3.97 -19.85 -6.36
N GLY A 23 -4.26 -19.97 -5.07
CA GLY A 23 -4.04 -21.16 -4.25
C GLY A 23 -2.58 -21.43 -3.86
N LYS A 24 -1.62 -20.58 -4.25
CA LYS A 24 -0.20 -20.77 -3.92
C LYS A 24 0.19 -20.01 -2.65
N ASP A 25 1.24 -20.49 -1.97
CA ASP A 25 1.74 -19.90 -0.73
C ASP A 25 2.10 -18.41 -0.87
N TYR A 26 2.52 -17.97 -2.07
CA TYR A 26 2.91 -16.60 -2.38
C TYR A 26 1.80 -15.77 -3.05
N GLN A 27 0.56 -16.28 -3.14
CA GLN A 27 -0.58 -15.55 -3.72
C GLN A 27 -0.71 -14.15 -3.13
N HIS A 28 -0.69 -14.05 -1.79
CA HIS A 28 -0.92 -12.78 -1.11
C HIS A 28 0.19 -11.76 -1.37
N LEU A 29 1.46 -12.19 -1.33
CA LEU A 29 2.59 -11.32 -1.63
C LEU A 29 2.46 -10.74 -3.04
N VAL A 30 2.14 -11.58 -4.03
CA VAL A 30 1.97 -11.12 -5.42
C VAL A 30 0.79 -10.17 -5.54
N ASN A 31 -0.35 -10.47 -4.89
CA ASN A 31 -1.50 -9.56 -4.89
C ASN A 31 -1.16 -8.19 -4.30
N GLU A 32 -0.45 -8.14 -3.17
CA GLU A 32 -0.01 -6.89 -2.53
C GLU A 32 0.94 -6.08 -3.42
N VAL A 33 1.93 -6.74 -4.02
CA VAL A 33 2.87 -6.08 -4.93
C VAL A 33 2.12 -5.53 -6.14
N VAL A 34 1.21 -6.32 -6.74
CA VAL A 34 0.38 -5.85 -7.86
C VAL A 34 -0.43 -4.61 -7.46
N LEU A 35 -1.11 -4.63 -6.31
CA LEU A 35 -1.89 -3.48 -5.84
C LEU A 35 -1.02 -2.24 -5.63
N ARG A 36 0.15 -2.38 -5.00
CA ARG A 36 1.07 -1.26 -4.73
C ARG A 36 1.74 -0.68 -5.97
N THR A 37 1.79 -1.43 -7.07
CA THR A 37 2.31 -0.92 -8.35
C THR A 37 1.29 -0.08 -9.14
N GLN A 38 0.02 -0.06 -8.72
CA GLN A 38 -1.02 0.70 -9.40
C GLN A 38 -1.02 2.16 -8.96
N ALA A 39 -1.27 3.06 -9.91
CA ALA A 39 -1.50 4.47 -9.60
C ALA A 39 -2.87 4.65 -8.92
N GLN A 40 -2.96 5.61 -8.02
CA GLN A 40 -4.22 6.03 -7.42
C GLN A 40 -5.13 6.67 -8.50
N ALA A 41 -6.43 6.35 -8.46
CA ALA A 41 -7.40 6.99 -9.32
C ALA A 41 -7.59 8.46 -8.92
N ILE A 42 -7.87 9.32 -9.90
CA ILE A 42 -8.11 10.76 -9.71
C ILE A 42 -9.25 11.21 -10.60
N TYR A 43 -9.90 12.31 -10.23
CA TYR A 43 -10.79 13.03 -11.15
C TYR A 43 -9.94 13.84 -12.14
N SER A 44 -10.36 13.86 -13.40
CA SER A 44 -9.71 14.65 -14.44
C SER A 44 -10.72 14.98 -15.55
N PRO A 45 -10.70 16.19 -16.12
CA PRO A 45 -11.48 16.49 -17.32
C PRO A 45 -10.97 15.71 -18.54
N ASP A 46 -9.69 15.31 -18.53
CA ASP A 46 -9.07 14.53 -19.60
C ASP A 46 -9.32 13.03 -19.41
N ASN A 47 -10.03 12.39 -20.34
CA ASN A 47 -10.26 10.94 -20.26
C ASN A 47 -8.98 10.13 -20.55
N LYS A 48 -8.36 9.60 -19.50
CA LYS A 48 -7.20 8.69 -19.56
C LYS A 48 -7.60 7.21 -19.53
N GLY A 49 -8.90 6.90 -19.49
CA GLY A 49 -9.43 5.57 -19.21
C GLY A 49 -9.26 5.16 -17.74
N HIS A 50 -9.78 3.98 -17.38
CA HIS A 50 -9.70 3.45 -16.02
C HIS A 50 -9.04 2.06 -16.04
N PHE A 51 -7.76 2.01 -15.69
CA PHE A 51 -6.95 0.79 -15.76
C PHE A 51 -7.52 -0.35 -14.90
N GLY A 52 -7.80 -0.09 -13.61
CA GLY A 52 -8.30 -1.11 -12.68
C GLY A 52 -9.65 -1.73 -13.07
N LEU A 53 -10.49 -1.00 -13.80
CA LEU A 53 -11.79 -1.47 -14.31
C LEU A 53 -11.70 -1.98 -15.75
N SER A 54 -10.53 -1.87 -16.39
CA SER A 54 -10.34 -2.18 -17.80
C SER A 54 -11.31 -1.43 -18.75
N LEU A 55 -11.66 -0.18 -18.43
CA LEU A 55 -12.59 0.64 -19.22
C LEU A 55 -11.85 1.76 -19.97
N ARG A 56 -12.25 2.03 -21.22
CA ARG A 56 -11.70 3.14 -22.02
C ARG A 56 -12.24 4.52 -21.64
N ARG A 57 -13.46 4.56 -21.13
CA ARG A 57 -14.17 5.76 -20.68
C ARG A 57 -14.91 5.39 -19.41
N TYR A 58 -14.73 6.19 -18.36
CA TYR A 58 -15.39 6.00 -17.09
C TYR A 58 -15.52 7.35 -16.39
N ALA A 59 -16.66 7.58 -15.75
CA ALA A 59 -16.92 8.73 -14.92
C ALA A 59 -17.91 8.31 -13.81
N HIS A 60 -17.81 8.96 -12.65
CA HIS A 60 -18.84 8.83 -11.62
C HIS A 60 -20.07 9.66 -12.00
N PHE A 61 -21.25 9.09 -11.79
CA PHE A 61 -22.54 9.69 -12.16
C PHE A 61 -23.68 9.37 -11.19
N THR A 62 -23.65 8.21 -10.54
CA THR A 62 -24.78 7.62 -9.82
C THR A 62 -25.00 8.15 -8.39
N SER A 63 -24.20 9.09 -7.89
CA SER A 63 -24.25 9.54 -6.49
C SER A 63 -24.04 11.05 -6.29
N PRO A 64 -24.79 11.94 -6.97
CA PRO A 64 -24.63 13.40 -6.89
C PRO A 64 -24.84 13.98 -5.48
N ILE A 65 -25.62 13.30 -4.62
CA ILE A 65 -25.87 13.75 -3.24
C ILE A 65 -24.60 13.72 -2.38
N ARG A 66 -23.68 12.79 -2.63
CA ARG A 66 -22.49 12.54 -1.77
C ARG A 66 -21.15 12.67 -2.49
N ARG A 67 -21.16 12.99 -3.79
CA ARG A 67 -19.96 13.18 -4.61
C ARG A 67 -20.19 14.34 -5.57
N TYR A 68 -19.36 15.37 -5.42
CA TYR A 68 -19.47 16.57 -6.25
C TYR A 68 -19.14 16.31 -7.73
N ALA A 69 -18.26 15.33 -8.02
CA ALA A 69 -17.98 14.92 -9.39
C ALA A 69 -19.23 14.47 -10.16
N ASP A 70 -20.09 13.67 -9.51
CA ASP A 70 -21.35 13.21 -10.11
C ASP A 70 -22.27 14.42 -10.40
N LEU A 71 -22.34 15.41 -9.50
CA LEU A 71 -23.11 16.65 -9.74
C LEU A 71 -22.61 17.42 -10.97
N ILE A 72 -21.29 17.54 -11.13
CA ILE A 72 -20.69 18.17 -12.33
C ILE A 72 -21.08 17.42 -13.60
N VAL A 73 -21.07 16.07 -13.58
CA VAL A 73 -21.51 15.26 -14.73
C VAL A 73 -23.00 15.45 -15.01
N HIS A 74 -23.86 15.52 -13.99
CA HIS A 74 -25.29 15.81 -14.17
C HIS A 74 -25.49 17.17 -14.86
N ARG A 75 -24.82 18.23 -14.40
CA ARG A 75 -24.87 19.55 -15.02
C ARG A 75 -24.32 19.58 -16.44
N ALA A 76 -23.25 18.83 -16.71
CA ALA A 76 -22.71 18.70 -18.06
C ALA A 76 -23.73 18.07 -19.02
N LEU A 77 -24.48 17.06 -18.55
CA LEU A 77 -25.54 16.44 -19.35
C LEU A 77 -26.71 17.39 -19.59
N ILE A 78 -27.09 18.21 -18.61
CA ILE A 78 -28.13 19.24 -18.79
C ILE A 78 -27.73 20.20 -19.92
N SER A 79 -26.51 20.74 -19.89
CA SER A 79 -26.02 21.62 -20.97
C SER A 79 -25.92 20.91 -22.32
N ALA A 80 -25.38 19.68 -22.33
CA ALA A 80 -25.11 18.96 -23.59
C ALA A 80 -26.39 18.46 -24.28
N LEU A 81 -27.44 18.16 -23.51
CA LEU A 81 -28.70 17.61 -24.02
C LEU A 81 -29.84 18.64 -24.05
N GLY A 82 -29.62 19.85 -23.53
CA GLY A 82 -30.62 20.91 -23.51
C GLY A 82 -31.79 20.64 -22.56
N PHE A 83 -31.53 20.01 -21.41
CA PHE A 83 -32.59 19.63 -20.45
C PHE A 83 -33.05 20.77 -19.53
N GLY A 84 -32.49 21.97 -19.66
CA GLY A 84 -32.85 23.13 -18.85
C GLY A 84 -31.69 24.11 -18.70
N GLU A 85 -31.85 25.07 -17.79
CA GLU A 85 -30.92 26.20 -17.61
C GLU A 85 -29.86 25.97 -16.51
N ASP A 86 -30.03 24.95 -15.65
CA ASP A 86 -29.07 24.61 -14.56
C ASP A 86 -27.91 23.71 -15.04
N GLY A 87 -27.45 23.94 -16.27
CA GLY A 87 -26.30 23.26 -16.84
C GLY A 87 -24.96 23.87 -16.40
N LEU A 88 -23.83 23.24 -16.78
CA LEU A 88 -22.51 23.86 -16.65
C LEU A 88 -22.41 25.13 -17.50
N SER A 89 -21.91 26.20 -16.90
CA SER A 89 -21.57 27.45 -17.58
C SER A 89 -20.19 27.36 -18.25
N THR A 90 -19.89 28.32 -19.14
CA THR A 90 -18.55 28.44 -19.78
C THR A 90 -17.45 28.66 -18.75
N GLU A 91 -17.74 29.38 -17.67
CA GLU A 91 -16.80 29.62 -16.57
C GLU A 91 -16.53 28.34 -15.79
N ASP A 92 -17.56 27.53 -15.52
CA ASP A 92 -17.39 26.23 -14.85
C ASP A 92 -16.51 25.30 -15.68
N ILE A 93 -16.73 25.26 -17.00
CA ILE A 93 -15.92 24.46 -17.93
C ILE A 93 -14.45 24.89 -17.88
N ALA A 94 -14.17 26.19 -17.85
CA ALA A 94 -12.80 26.71 -17.75
C ALA A 94 -12.11 26.31 -16.44
N LYS A 95 -12.87 26.13 -15.35
CA LYS A 95 -12.38 25.74 -14.02
C LYS A 95 -12.45 24.23 -13.73
N LEU A 96 -12.79 23.39 -14.71
CA LEU A 96 -12.99 21.95 -14.48
C LEU A 96 -11.74 21.24 -13.98
N ARG A 97 -10.54 21.67 -14.39
CA ARG A 97 -9.29 21.08 -13.92
C ARG A 97 -9.07 21.35 -12.44
N ASP A 98 -9.18 22.60 -12.01
CA ASP A 98 -9.06 22.98 -10.60
C ASP A 98 -10.14 22.28 -9.74
N THR A 99 -11.37 22.22 -10.25
CA THR A 99 -12.47 21.50 -9.61
C THR A 99 -12.13 20.01 -9.42
N ALA A 100 -11.57 19.35 -10.45
CA ALA A 100 -11.19 17.95 -10.38
C ALA A 100 -10.07 17.70 -9.35
N ASP A 101 -9.10 18.62 -9.26
CA ASP A 101 -8.03 18.55 -8.27
C ASP A 101 -8.58 18.69 -6.85
N MET A 102 -9.47 19.67 -6.62
CA MET A 102 -10.15 19.87 -5.33
C MET A 102 -10.96 18.64 -4.90
N ILE A 103 -11.69 18.00 -5.81
CA ILE A 103 -12.47 16.79 -5.50
C ILE A 103 -11.50 15.65 -5.14
N SER A 104 -10.41 15.48 -5.89
CA SER A 104 -9.41 14.44 -5.64
C SER A 104 -8.71 14.64 -4.28
N ASP A 105 -8.41 15.88 -3.89
CA ASP A 105 -7.88 16.22 -2.58
C ASP A 105 -8.88 15.97 -1.45
N ALA A 106 -10.15 16.34 -1.66
CA ALA A 106 -11.20 16.08 -0.69
C ALA A 106 -11.41 14.57 -0.46
N GLU A 107 -11.38 13.78 -1.53
CA GLU A 107 -11.46 12.30 -1.44
C GLU A 107 -10.29 11.73 -0.65
N ARG A 108 -9.05 12.13 -0.95
CA ARG A 108 -7.86 11.70 -0.18
C ARG A 108 -7.98 12.05 1.30
N ARG A 109 -8.43 13.27 1.61
CA ARG A 109 -8.59 13.74 2.98
C ARG A 109 -9.67 12.97 3.73
N ALA A 110 -10.80 12.70 3.08
CA ALA A 110 -11.88 11.91 3.66
C ALA A 110 -11.43 10.46 3.95
N MET A 111 -10.74 9.82 3.00
CA MET A 111 -10.16 8.48 3.20
C MET A 111 -9.15 8.44 4.35
N ALA A 112 -8.30 9.46 4.48
CA ALA A 112 -7.34 9.54 5.57
C ALA A 112 -8.02 9.69 6.93
N ALA A 113 -9.03 10.55 7.03
CA ALA A 113 -9.80 10.76 8.25
C ALA A 113 -10.62 9.51 8.64
N GLU A 114 -11.21 8.81 7.67
CA GLU A 114 -11.90 7.53 7.90
C GLU A 114 -10.93 6.48 8.45
N ARG A 115 -9.76 6.31 7.80
CA ARG A 115 -8.73 5.38 8.27
C ARG A 115 -8.28 5.69 9.70
N GLU A 116 -7.94 6.95 9.97
CA GLU A 116 -7.53 7.39 11.31
C GLU A 116 -8.61 7.11 12.37
N THR A 117 -9.88 7.33 12.02
CA THR A 117 -10.99 7.04 12.93
C THR A 117 -11.11 5.54 13.21
N VAL A 118 -11.03 4.71 12.17
CA VAL A 118 -11.05 3.25 12.31
C VAL A 118 -9.89 2.76 13.17
N ASP A 119 -8.67 3.25 12.91
CA ASP A 119 -7.47 2.86 13.65
C ASP A 119 -7.59 3.21 15.15
N ARG A 120 -8.11 4.41 15.47
CA ARG A 120 -8.38 4.84 16.86
C ARG A 120 -9.43 3.97 17.54
N LEU A 121 -10.52 3.64 16.85
CA LEU A 121 -11.59 2.81 17.41
C LEU A 121 -11.12 1.37 17.67
N ILE A 122 -10.35 0.80 16.73
CA ILE A 122 -9.75 -0.53 16.89
C ILE A 122 -8.76 -0.52 18.06
N ALA A 123 -7.87 0.48 18.15
CA ALA A 123 -6.94 0.60 19.25
C ALA A 123 -7.67 0.76 20.59
N SER A 124 -8.74 1.57 20.65
CA SER A 124 -9.57 1.69 21.85
C SER A 124 -10.16 0.34 22.26
N HIS A 125 -10.69 -0.44 21.31
CA HIS A 125 -11.23 -1.77 21.56
C HIS A 125 -10.16 -2.78 22.05
N LEU A 126 -8.94 -2.72 21.51
CA LEU A 126 -7.84 -3.63 21.87
C LEU A 126 -7.08 -3.21 23.13
N SER A 127 -7.32 -2.00 23.66
CA SER A 127 -6.61 -1.48 24.85
C SER A 127 -6.70 -2.39 26.08
N THR A 128 -7.84 -3.06 26.25
CA THR A 128 -8.10 -4.01 27.36
C THR A 128 -7.48 -5.39 27.13
N GLN A 129 -6.91 -5.64 25.94
CA GLN A 129 -6.33 -6.93 25.53
C GLN A 129 -4.81 -6.90 25.47
N THR A 130 -4.17 -5.94 26.15
CA THR A 130 -2.70 -5.89 26.25
C THR A 130 -2.17 -7.18 26.87
N GLY A 131 -1.16 -7.78 26.25
CA GLY A 131 -0.60 -9.08 26.59
C GLY A 131 -1.16 -10.27 25.81
N ALA A 132 -2.30 -10.10 25.12
CA ALA A 132 -2.88 -11.14 24.29
C ALA A 132 -2.05 -11.40 23.03
N VAL A 133 -2.11 -12.63 22.53
CA VAL A 133 -1.43 -13.08 21.32
C VAL A 133 -2.43 -13.15 20.18
N PHE A 134 -2.06 -12.58 19.04
CA PHE A 134 -2.88 -12.50 17.84
C PHE A 134 -2.14 -13.10 16.66
N ARG A 135 -2.90 -13.66 15.73
CA ARG A 135 -2.41 -14.01 14.41
C ARG A 135 -2.49 -12.82 13.49
N GLY A 136 -1.47 -12.66 12.67
CA GLY A 136 -1.47 -11.64 11.66
C GLY A 136 -0.52 -11.95 10.53
N ARG A 137 -0.32 -10.93 9.72
CA ARG A 137 0.54 -10.98 8.55
C ARG A 137 1.37 -9.72 8.43
N ILE A 138 2.60 -9.87 7.95
CA ILE A 138 3.45 -8.75 7.62
C ILE A 138 2.83 -8.00 6.43
N GLY A 139 2.26 -6.82 6.69
CA GLY A 139 1.74 -5.89 5.69
C GLY A 139 2.81 -4.91 5.20
N GLY A 140 3.93 -4.77 5.89
CA GLY A 140 5.01 -3.89 5.46
C GLY A 140 6.33 -4.21 6.15
N VAL A 141 7.43 -3.91 5.47
CA VAL A 141 8.78 -4.11 5.98
C VAL A 141 9.58 -2.86 5.73
N VAL A 142 10.23 -2.35 6.77
CA VAL A 142 11.14 -1.20 6.72
C VAL A 142 12.38 -1.50 7.57
N GLY A 143 13.45 -0.72 7.42
CA GLY A 143 14.66 -0.93 8.23
C GLY A 143 14.44 -0.89 9.73
N ALA A 144 13.43 -0.15 10.20
CA ALA A 144 13.10 -0.04 11.61
C ALA A 144 12.28 -1.22 12.17
N GLY A 145 11.68 -2.07 11.32
CA GLY A 145 10.79 -3.14 11.78
C GLY A 145 9.73 -3.59 10.78
N LEU A 146 8.67 -4.21 11.30
CA LEU A 146 7.59 -4.80 10.54
C LEU A 146 6.25 -4.11 10.85
N PHE A 147 5.46 -3.84 9.82
CA PHE A 147 4.05 -3.53 9.98
C PHE A 147 3.26 -4.83 9.89
N VAL A 148 2.49 -5.13 10.93
CA VAL A 148 1.70 -6.35 11.05
C VAL A 148 0.22 -6.00 11.06
N LYS A 149 -0.53 -6.66 10.18
CA LYS A 149 -1.99 -6.59 10.13
C LYS A 149 -2.57 -7.84 10.78
N LEU A 150 -3.45 -7.67 11.76
CA LEU A 150 -4.12 -8.77 12.45
C LEU A 150 -5.22 -9.37 11.57
N ASP A 151 -5.37 -10.69 11.62
CA ASP A 151 -6.29 -11.43 10.74
C ASP A 151 -7.77 -11.13 11.06
N ASP A 152 -8.14 -11.06 12.34
CA ASP A 152 -9.55 -11.00 12.77
C ASP A 152 -10.09 -9.57 12.95
N SER A 153 -9.28 -8.67 13.52
CA SER A 153 -9.70 -7.29 13.83
C SER A 153 -9.40 -6.31 12.70
N GLY A 154 -8.56 -6.70 11.73
CA GLY A 154 -8.04 -5.80 10.69
C GLY A 154 -7.09 -4.72 11.21
N ALA A 155 -6.72 -4.79 12.50
CA ALA A 155 -5.83 -3.85 13.17
C ALA A 155 -4.42 -3.88 12.57
N ASP A 156 -3.83 -2.71 12.35
CA ASP A 156 -2.43 -2.59 11.96
C ASP A 156 -1.58 -2.15 13.17
N GLY A 157 -0.38 -2.69 13.30
CA GLY A 157 0.57 -2.20 14.30
C GLY A 157 2.01 -2.51 13.94
N PHE A 158 2.91 -2.11 14.82
CA PHE A 158 4.34 -2.10 14.53
C PHE A 158 5.12 -3.03 15.45
N VAL A 159 5.99 -3.84 14.85
CA VAL A 159 7.00 -4.65 15.53
C VAL A 159 8.37 -4.00 15.29
N PRO A 160 9.01 -3.44 16.32
CA PRO A 160 10.36 -2.91 16.18
C PRO A 160 11.38 -4.00 15.84
N VAL A 161 12.37 -3.69 15.00
CA VAL A 161 13.44 -4.64 14.63
C VAL A 161 14.20 -5.19 15.84
N THR A 162 14.29 -4.40 16.92
CA THR A 162 14.94 -4.77 18.18
C THR A 162 14.26 -5.91 18.92
N THR A 163 13.00 -6.21 18.60
CA THR A 163 12.23 -7.30 19.25
C THR A 163 12.17 -8.58 18.41
N LEU A 164 12.72 -8.57 17.19
CA LEU A 164 12.69 -9.72 16.26
C LEU A 164 13.67 -10.85 16.63
N GLY A 165 14.58 -10.62 17.58
CA GLY A 165 15.55 -11.62 18.01
C GLY A 165 16.90 -11.01 18.38
N ARG A 166 17.91 -11.88 18.55
CA ARG A 166 19.28 -11.49 18.93
C ARG A 166 20.23 -11.36 17.74
N ASP A 167 19.71 -11.21 16.53
CA ASP A 167 20.51 -11.04 15.32
C ASP A 167 20.46 -9.59 14.80
N TYR A 168 21.45 -9.23 13.99
CA TYR A 168 21.42 -7.98 13.24
C TYR A 168 20.63 -8.19 11.95
N PHE A 169 19.45 -7.58 11.86
CA PHE A 169 18.58 -7.68 10.69
C PHE A 169 18.88 -6.59 9.67
N VAL A 170 19.12 -7.00 8.42
CA VAL A 170 19.37 -6.12 7.29
C VAL A 170 18.12 -6.04 6.42
N TYR A 171 17.72 -4.82 6.06
CA TYR A 171 16.60 -4.58 5.16
C TYR A 171 17.00 -4.80 3.70
N ASP A 172 16.37 -5.77 3.06
CA ASP A 172 16.42 -6.00 1.62
C ASP A 172 15.16 -5.41 0.96
N GLN A 173 15.32 -4.23 0.35
CA GLN A 173 14.25 -3.52 -0.33
C GLN A 173 13.70 -4.29 -1.54
N THR A 174 14.52 -5.09 -2.23
CA THR A 174 14.09 -5.83 -3.42
C THR A 174 13.21 -7.01 -3.04
N ARG A 175 13.52 -7.66 -1.93
CA ARG A 175 12.75 -8.79 -1.40
C ARG A 175 11.60 -8.36 -0.49
N HIS A 176 11.55 -7.08 -0.10
CA HIS A 176 10.69 -6.58 0.96
C HIS A 176 10.81 -7.42 2.24
N ALA A 177 12.05 -7.58 2.72
CA ALA A 177 12.35 -8.48 3.83
C ALA A 177 13.40 -7.92 4.80
N LEU A 178 13.30 -8.29 6.08
CA LEU A 178 14.37 -8.17 7.06
C LEU A 178 15.04 -9.53 7.20
N ILE A 179 16.36 -9.59 6.97
CA ILE A 179 17.15 -10.82 6.96
C ILE A 179 18.25 -10.74 8.01
N GLY A 180 18.28 -11.70 8.94
CA GLY A 180 19.32 -11.83 9.94
C GLY A 180 20.68 -12.11 9.31
N GLU A 181 21.69 -11.30 9.63
CA GLU A 181 23.03 -11.41 9.06
C GLU A 181 23.69 -12.75 9.42
N ARG A 182 23.48 -13.23 10.66
CA ARG A 182 24.13 -14.44 11.17
C ARG A 182 23.25 -15.68 11.06
N THR A 183 21.97 -15.56 11.39
CA THR A 183 21.03 -16.69 11.42
C THR A 183 20.43 -16.98 10.05
N GLY A 184 20.36 -15.98 9.16
CA GLY A 184 19.60 -16.05 7.91
C GLY A 184 18.08 -16.03 8.14
N GLU A 185 17.61 -15.83 9.36
CA GLU A 185 16.19 -15.71 9.69
C GLU A 185 15.57 -14.56 8.89
N THR A 186 14.45 -14.84 8.24
CA THR A 186 13.85 -13.92 7.28
C THR A 186 12.41 -13.61 7.66
N TRP A 187 12.10 -12.31 7.71
CA TRP A 187 10.77 -11.75 7.88
C TRP A 187 10.38 -11.00 6.62
N GLN A 188 9.52 -11.58 5.79
CA GLN A 188 9.17 -11.04 4.49
C GLN A 188 7.73 -10.52 4.44
N LEU A 189 7.48 -9.51 3.61
CA LEU A 189 6.13 -9.07 3.24
C LEU A 189 5.25 -10.28 2.90
N GLY A 190 4.06 -10.34 3.51
CA GLY A 190 3.10 -11.41 3.32
C GLY A 190 3.30 -12.63 4.22
N ASP A 191 4.39 -12.75 4.98
CA ASP A 191 4.56 -13.86 5.93
C ASP A 191 3.54 -13.78 7.07
N ARG A 192 3.06 -14.95 7.51
CA ARG A 192 2.20 -15.09 8.70
C ARG A 192 3.07 -15.20 9.94
N LEU A 193 2.60 -14.61 11.02
CA LEU A 193 3.28 -14.62 12.30
C LEU A 193 2.28 -14.50 13.46
N GLU A 194 2.72 -14.90 14.64
CA GLU A 194 1.99 -14.66 15.89
C GLU A 194 2.67 -13.52 16.65
N VAL A 195 1.88 -12.53 17.05
CA VAL A 195 2.35 -11.33 17.73
C VAL A 195 1.64 -11.12 19.04
N ARG A 196 2.37 -10.68 20.05
CA ARG A 196 1.81 -10.23 21.34
C ARG A 196 1.61 -8.73 21.31
N LEU A 197 0.41 -8.28 21.68
CA LEU A 197 0.14 -6.87 21.88
C LEU A 197 0.81 -6.39 23.16
N VAL A 198 1.71 -5.42 23.07
CA VAL A 198 2.50 -4.95 24.21
C VAL A 198 2.22 -3.52 24.60
N GLU A 199 1.70 -2.72 23.66
CA GLU A 199 1.34 -1.33 23.92
C GLU A 199 0.25 -0.90 22.96
N VAL A 200 -0.67 -0.08 23.46
CA VAL A 200 -1.76 0.52 22.69
C VAL A 200 -1.82 1.99 23.03
N THR A 201 -1.97 2.84 22.02
CA THR A 201 -2.15 4.29 22.16
C THR A 201 -3.48 4.69 21.52
N PRO A 202 -4.62 4.56 22.23
CA PRO A 202 -5.96 4.72 21.64
C PRO A 202 -6.17 6.06 20.91
N VAL A 203 -5.63 7.15 21.45
CA VAL A 203 -5.77 8.50 20.86
C VAL A 203 -5.14 8.60 19.49
N SER A 204 -4.02 7.91 19.26
CA SER A 204 -3.30 7.94 17.97
C SER A 204 -3.65 6.76 17.06
N GLY A 205 -4.39 5.76 17.56
CA GLY A 205 -4.60 4.49 16.85
C GLY A 205 -3.37 3.57 16.82
N GLY A 206 -2.27 3.95 17.48
CA GLY A 206 -1.02 3.20 17.47
C GLY A 206 -1.07 1.91 18.30
N MET A 207 -0.47 0.85 17.78
CA MET A 207 -0.28 -0.43 18.46
C MET A 207 1.15 -0.93 18.27
N ARG A 208 1.77 -1.38 19.37
CA ARG A 208 3.09 -2.02 19.36
C ARG A 208 2.94 -3.51 19.63
N PHE A 209 3.68 -4.28 18.85
CA PHE A 209 3.69 -5.73 18.90
C PHE A 209 5.11 -6.26 19.16
N GLU A 210 5.16 -7.47 19.71
CA GLU A 210 6.36 -8.29 19.79
C GLU A 210 6.08 -9.64 19.14
N VAL A 211 7.05 -10.19 18.41
CA VAL A 211 6.86 -11.47 17.74
C VAL A 211 7.02 -12.61 18.73
N VAL A 212 6.12 -13.58 18.65
CA VAL A 212 6.13 -14.80 19.48
C VAL A 212 6.56 -16.01 18.66
N SER A 213 6.31 -16.00 17.34
CA SER A 213 6.72 -17.05 16.41
C SER A 213 8.18 -16.92 15.95
N GLU A 214 8.75 -17.98 15.38
CA GLU A 214 10.04 -17.93 14.67
C GLU A 214 9.87 -17.43 13.23
N GLY A 215 10.87 -16.74 12.70
CA GLY A 215 10.92 -16.32 11.31
C GLY A 215 11.24 -17.48 10.37
N ARG A 216 11.11 -17.26 9.05
CA ARG A 216 11.48 -18.29 8.08
C ARG A 216 12.99 -18.53 8.12
N LYS A 217 13.39 -19.80 8.28
CA LYS A 217 14.79 -20.21 8.24
C LYS A 217 15.35 -20.01 6.83
N GLY A 218 16.33 -19.12 6.69
CA GLY A 218 17.01 -18.82 5.45
C GLY A 218 18.51 -19.07 5.53
N LYS A 219 19.21 -18.86 4.41
CA LYS A 219 20.68 -18.85 4.40
C LYS A 219 21.17 -17.46 4.84
N PRO A 220 22.25 -17.36 5.64
CA PRO A 220 22.85 -16.09 6.02
C PRO A 220 23.16 -15.22 4.79
N MET A 221 23.03 -13.91 4.95
CA MET A 221 23.39 -12.97 3.88
C MET A 221 24.89 -13.08 3.57
N PRO A 222 25.31 -13.20 2.29
CA PRO A 222 26.72 -13.16 1.96
C PRO A 222 27.27 -11.78 2.35
N ARG A 223 28.28 -11.76 3.23
CA ARG A 223 28.98 -10.52 3.62
C ARG A 223 29.36 -9.75 2.37
N ARG A 224 28.85 -8.53 2.22
CA ARG A 224 29.31 -7.60 1.19
C ARG A 224 30.80 -7.34 1.43
N SER A 225 31.66 -7.97 0.63
CA SER A 225 33.09 -7.67 0.66
C SER A 225 33.25 -6.23 0.23
N VAL A 226 33.62 -5.35 1.17
CA VAL A 226 34.06 -3.99 0.87
C VAL A 226 35.33 -4.14 0.03
N ARG A 227 35.20 -4.05 -1.30
CA ARG A 227 36.35 -3.94 -2.20
C ARG A 227 37.01 -2.59 -1.90
N SER A 228 38.03 -2.62 -1.06
CA SER A 228 38.99 -1.53 -0.88
C SER A 228 39.60 -1.22 -2.25
N SER A 229 39.15 -0.12 -2.88
CA SER A 229 39.79 0.46 -4.05
C SER A 229 41.10 1.10 -3.61
N ARG A 230 42.15 0.27 -3.49
CA ARG A 230 43.51 0.75 -3.27
C ARG A 230 43.96 1.48 -4.54
N GLN A 231 43.77 2.79 -4.56
CA GLN A 231 44.26 3.71 -5.59
C GLN A 231 45.79 3.62 -5.62
N THR A 232 46.34 2.92 -6.61
CA THR A 232 47.75 2.97 -6.96
C THR A 232 48.09 4.36 -7.47
N LYS A 233 48.71 5.19 -6.62
CA LYS A 233 49.39 6.42 -7.02
C LYS A 233 50.54 6.07 -7.97
N GLY A 234 50.35 6.32 -9.26
CA GLY A 234 51.43 6.32 -10.25
C GLY A 234 52.40 7.46 -9.98
N ARG A 235 53.66 7.13 -9.69
CA ARG A 235 54.81 8.05 -9.78
C ARG A 235 54.98 8.46 -11.24
N ARG A 236 54.85 9.75 -11.55
CA ARG A 236 55.43 10.33 -12.77
C ARG A 236 56.82 10.89 -12.41
N ARG A 237 57.82 10.42 -13.15
CA ARG A 237 59.11 11.08 -13.34
C ARG A 237 58.92 12.19 -14.36
#